data_AF-A0A7W7JZF8-F1
#
_entry.id   AF-A0A7W7JZF8-F1
#
_cell.length_a   1.000
_cell.length_b   1.000
_cell.length_c   1.000
_cell.angle_alpha   90.00
_cell.angle_beta   90.00
_cell.angle_gamma   90.00
#
_symmetry.space_group_name_H-M   'P 1'
#
loop_
_entity.id
_entity.type
_entity.pdbx_description
1 polymer ?
#
loop_
_entity_poly.entity_id
_entity_poly.type
_entity_poly.pdbx_seq_one_letter_code
_entity_poly.pdbx_strand_id
1 'polypeptide(L)'
;MLHTNALALALEAETSVPLGLVRAVDDAERLLLSAHAHATMLAELGDIELPPAARADATQIRAIASLYLASTLEMAGLIQAADDFTRLMRTGALDGEIGDAAPAVERFWQSRDERPNEAERLSLFGRLFGAPTGPEDASARANGEFEELLLNLCDAIMKAADGGSQGRARQAVIQVAENVSGAASGMVLMLARQILDTLSQAIAILNNGQVRTLLHARTLWDAVGAIDRKFRRTPRPTLTLLRRGRAGMAVLAWLAEHVDTIETAGGALVQPNDPVVDSAVDWVDETLSIVRGQNGAAPPSASWRDLGN
;
A
#
# COMPACT_ATOMS: atom_id res chain seq x y z
N MET A 1 -3.63 28.46 -39.33
CA MET A 1 -3.88 28.65 -37.88
C MET A 1 -4.66 27.51 -37.20
N LEU A 2 -5.14 26.48 -37.91
CA LEU A 2 -5.90 25.36 -37.31
C LEU A 2 -5.06 24.11 -36.96
N HIS A 3 -3.80 24.02 -37.39
CA HIS A 3 -2.93 22.87 -37.13
C HIS A 3 -2.15 22.94 -35.80
N THR A 4 -1.98 24.13 -35.23
CA THR A 4 -1.20 24.31 -34.00
C THR A 4 -1.97 23.89 -32.75
N ASN A 5 -3.30 23.85 -32.81
CA ASN A 5 -4.16 23.53 -31.66
C ASN A 5 -4.32 22.02 -31.42
N ALA A 6 -4.19 21.20 -32.48
CA ALA A 6 -4.30 19.74 -32.36
C ALA A 6 -3.04 19.10 -31.75
N LEU A 7 -1.86 19.68 -31.99
CA LEU A 7 -0.60 19.24 -31.39
C LEU A 7 -0.49 19.60 -29.90
N ALA A 8 -1.07 20.74 -29.48
CA ALA A 8 -1.16 21.11 -28.06
C ALA A 8 -2.10 20.18 -27.28
N LEU A 9 -3.25 19.80 -27.87
CA LEU A 9 -4.16 18.82 -27.27
C LEU A 9 -3.63 17.38 -27.29
N ALA A 10 -2.77 17.03 -28.27
CA ALA A 10 -2.10 15.73 -28.31
C ALA A 10 -0.93 15.64 -27.30
N LEU A 11 -0.24 16.75 -27.02
CA LEU A 11 0.79 16.84 -25.98
C LEU A 11 0.19 16.92 -24.56
N GLU A 12 -1.05 17.41 -24.39
CA GLU A 12 -1.81 17.28 -23.15
C GLU A 12 -2.37 15.86 -22.92
N ALA A 13 -2.42 15.03 -23.97
CA ALA A 13 -2.86 13.63 -23.90
C ALA A 13 -1.70 12.64 -23.66
N GLU A 14 -0.45 13.10 -23.71
CA GLU A 14 0.73 12.27 -23.46
C GLU A 14 1.10 12.21 -21.97
N THR A 15 0.76 11.07 -21.37
CA THR A 15 1.25 10.53 -20.10
C THR A 15 0.69 11.21 -18.83
N SER A 16 0.48 10.52 -17.73
CA SER A 16 1.25 9.40 -17.19
C SER A 16 0.38 8.64 -16.18
N VAL A 17 0.76 7.41 -15.84
CA VAL A 17 0.45 6.87 -14.51
C VAL A 17 0.76 8.00 -13.51
N PRO A 18 -0.01 8.24 -12.42
CA PRO A 18 0.43 9.22 -11.42
C PRO A 18 1.90 8.92 -11.11
N LEU A 19 2.84 9.81 -11.48
CA LEU A 19 4.28 9.54 -11.39
C LEU A 19 4.65 9.03 -9.99
N GLY A 20 3.87 9.46 -8.99
CA GLY A 20 3.92 8.96 -7.63
C GLY A 20 3.55 7.48 -7.43
N LEU A 21 2.56 6.92 -8.13
CA LEU A 21 2.17 5.52 -8.03
C LEU A 21 3.20 4.59 -8.65
N VAL A 22 3.68 4.86 -9.87
CA VAL A 22 4.74 4.05 -10.50
C VAL A 22 5.98 4.06 -9.63
N ARG A 23 6.46 5.25 -9.25
CA ARG A 23 7.64 5.36 -8.39
C ARG A 23 7.45 4.61 -7.07
N ALA A 24 6.28 4.70 -6.44
CA ALA A 24 6.00 3.98 -5.21
C ALA A 24 6.08 2.46 -5.37
N VAL A 25 5.53 1.93 -6.46
CA VAL A 25 5.58 0.49 -6.75
C VAL A 25 7.02 0.08 -7.09
N ASP A 26 7.74 0.85 -7.89
CA ASP A 26 9.16 0.61 -8.18
C ASP A 26 10.02 0.63 -6.89
N ASP A 27 9.74 1.55 -5.97
CA ASP A 27 10.38 1.62 -4.65
C ASP A 27 10.07 0.36 -3.82
N ALA A 28 8.80 -0.05 -3.78
CA ALA A 28 8.36 -1.26 -3.09
C ALA A 28 9.01 -2.53 -3.66
N GLU A 29 9.12 -2.64 -4.99
CA GLU A 29 9.80 -3.73 -5.67
C GLU A 29 11.29 -3.75 -5.34
N ARG A 30 11.96 -2.58 -5.32
CA ARG A 30 13.37 -2.48 -4.92
C ARG A 30 13.63 -2.92 -3.48
N LEU A 31 12.77 -2.52 -2.54
CA LEU A 31 12.85 -2.94 -1.15
C LEU A 31 12.71 -4.46 -1.01
N LEU A 32 11.75 -5.06 -1.74
CA LEU A 32 11.52 -6.50 -1.70
C LEU A 32 12.64 -7.29 -2.38
N LEU A 33 13.20 -6.81 -3.49
CA LEU A 33 14.34 -7.42 -4.15
C LEU A 33 15.57 -7.44 -3.23
N SER A 34 15.83 -6.33 -2.54
CA SER A 34 16.89 -6.26 -1.52
C SER A 34 16.68 -7.30 -0.42
N ALA A 35 15.43 -7.46 0.05
CA ALA A 35 15.10 -8.45 1.07
C ALA A 35 15.32 -9.89 0.57
N HIS A 36 14.91 -10.19 -0.66
CA HIS A 36 15.07 -11.52 -1.25
C HIS A 36 16.54 -11.89 -1.48
N ALA A 37 17.33 -10.96 -2.02
CA ALA A 37 18.76 -11.19 -2.25
C ALA A 37 19.50 -11.55 -0.95
N HIS A 38 19.17 -10.87 0.16
CA HIS A 38 19.74 -11.19 1.47
C HIS A 38 19.30 -12.59 1.93
N ALA A 39 18.00 -12.91 1.84
CA ALA A 39 17.50 -14.24 2.22
C ALA A 39 18.18 -15.38 1.42
N THR A 40 18.43 -15.18 0.12
CA THR A 40 19.17 -16.13 -0.71
C THR A 40 20.62 -16.29 -0.24
N MET A 41 21.33 -15.19 0.03
CA MET A 41 22.70 -15.25 0.57
C MET A 41 22.78 -15.98 1.92
N LEU A 42 21.78 -15.79 2.80
CA LEU A 42 21.70 -16.52 4.07
C LEU A 42 21.43 -18.00 3.86
N ALA A 43 20.55 -18.37 2.93
CA ALA A 43 20.28 -19.76 2.59
C ALA A 43 21.51 -20.48 2.01
N GLU A 44 22.39 -19.77 1.30
CA GLU A 44 23.67 -20.31 0.79
C GLU A 44 24.69 -20.62 1.88
N LEU A 45 24.57 -20.02 3.07
CA LEU A 45 25.44 -20.28 4.22
C LEU A 45 25.10 -21.59 4.96
N GLY A 46 24.02 -22.28 4.57
CA GLY A 46 23.54 -23.54 5.18
C GLY A 46 22.69 -23.33 6.44
N ASP A 47 22.10 -24.41 6.95
CA ASP A 47 21.23 -24.38 8.13
C ASP A 47 22.01 -24.05 9.41
N ILE A 48 22.07 -22.77 9.77
CA ILE A 48 22.40 -22.32 11.11
C ILE A 48 21.08 -22.05 11.82
N GLU A 49 20.72 -22.89 12.80
CA GLU A 49 19.60 -22.60 13.69
C GLU A 49 19.95 -21.40 14.57
N LEU A 50 19.51 -20.22 14.13
CA LEU A 50 19.54 -19.00 14.93
C LEU A 50 18.34 -19.02 15.89
N PRO A 51 18.51 -18.63 17.16
CA PRO A 51 17.37 -18.43 18.05
C PRO A 51 16.42 -17.38 17.43
N PRO A 52 15.10 -17.49 17.69
CA PRO A 52 14.15 -16.53 17.14
C PRO A 52 14.54 -15.12 17.57
N ALA A 53 14.71 -14.23 16.59
CA ALA A 53 15.07 -12.85 16.85
C ALA A 53 13.93 -12.15 17.61
N ALA A 54 14.28 -11.41 18.66
CA ALA A 54 13.30 -10.63 19.44
C ALA A 54 12.67 -9.48 18.64
N ARG A 55 13.29 -9.10 17.52
CA ARG A 55 12.89 -8.01 16.64
C ARG A 55 13.08 -8.39 15.19
N ALA A 56 12.30 -7.78 14.31
CA ALA A 56 12.53 -7.91 12.88
C ALA A 56 13.87 -7.30 12.49
N ASP A 57 14.58 -7.94 11.57
CA ASP A 57 15.80 -7.39 10.97
C ASP A 57 15.47 -6.38 9.86
N ALA A 58 16.49 -5.69 9.34
CA ALA A 58 16.33 -4.72 8.26
C ALA A 58 15.66 -5.32 7.00
N THR A 59 15.97 -6.57 6.66
CA THR A 59 15.46 -7.28 5.48
C THR A 59 13.96 -7.50 5.59
N GLN A 60 13.51 -8.00 6.74
CA GLN A 60 12.12 -8.23 7.07
C GLN A 60 11.33 -6.92 7.04
N ILE A 61 11.87 -5.86 7.66
CA ILE A 61 11.20 -4.55 7.71
C ILE A 61 11.06 -3.95 6.30
N ARG A 62 12.06 -4.09 5.41
CA ARG A 62 11.94 -3.65 4.01
C ARG A 62 10.78 -4.33 3.28
N ALA A 63 10.61 -5.64 3.47
CA ALA A 63 9.48 -6.36 2.87
C ALA A 63 8.13 -5.92 3.46
N ILE A 64 8.08 -5.68 4.77
CA ILE A 64 6.90 -5.15 5.47
C ILE A 64 6.56 -3.74 4.97
N ALA A 65 7.55 -2.89 4.72
CA ALA A 65 7.35 -1.57 4.12
C ALA A 65 6.64 -1.66 2.77
N SER A 66 7.09 -2.56 1.89
CA SER A 66 6.43 -2.81 0.59
C SER A 66 5.00 -3.33 0.76
N LEU A 67 4.77 -4.22 1.73
CA LEU A 67 3.43 -4.73 2.05
C LEU A 67 2.51 -3.64 2.62
N TYR A 68 3.04 -2.64 3.32
CA TYR A 68 2.23 -1.53 3.81
C TYR A 68 1.65 -0.73 2.64
N LEU A 69 2.46 -0.37 1.64
CA LEU A 69 1.96 0.24 0.41
C LEU A 69 0.91 -0.67 -0.25
N ALA A 70 1.20 -1.96 -0.41
CA ALA A 70 0.29 -2.91 -1.03
C ALA A 70 -1.09 -2.95 -0.32
N SER A 71 -1.10 -2.94 1.02
CA SER A 71 -2.34 -2.93 1.81
C SER A 71 -3.20 -1.69 1.55
N THR A 72 -2.57 -0.52 1.40
CA THR A 72 -3.30 0.71 1.08
C THR A 72 -3.84 0.74 -0.35
N LEU A 73 -3.13 0.13 -1.30
CA LEU A 73 -3.60 -0.02 -2.68
C LEU A 73 -4.72 -1.05 -2.80
N GLU A 74 -4.70 -2.10 -1.97
CA GLU A 74 -5.82 -3.03 -1.79
C GLU A 74 -7.06 -2.29 -1.27
N MET A 75 -6.92 -1.49 -0.20
CA MET A 75 -8.01 -0.65 0.32
C MET A 75 -8.52 0.34 -0.73
N ALA A 76 -7.63 0.86 -1.58
CA ALA A 76 -7.98 1.74 -2.69
C ALA A 76 -8.72 1.03 -3.83
N GLY A 77 -8.84 -0.30 -3.78
CA GLY A 77 -9.61 -1.12 -4.72
C GLY A 77 -8.87 -1.47 -6.00
N LEU A 78 -7.54 -1.35 -6.03
CA LEU A 78 -6.78 -1.45 -7.28
C LEU A 78 -6.85 -2.85 -7.90
N ILE A 79 -6.57 -3.89 -7.12
CA ILE A 79 -6.62 -5.28 -7.58
C ILE A 79 -8.07 -5.68 -7.89
N GLN A 80 -8.99 -5.34 -6.99
CA GLN A 80 -10.42 -5.63 -7.18
C GLN A 80 -10.97 -5.02 -8.48
N ALA A 81 -10.61 -3.78 -8.79
CA ALA A 81 -11.03 -3.14 -10.03
C ALA A 81 -10.46 -3.85 -11.27
N ALA A 82 -9.21 -4.33 -11.24
CA ALA A 82 -8.63 -5.09 -12.34
C ALA A 82 -9.30 -6.46 -12.52
N ASP A 83 -9.59 -7.17 -11.44
CA ASP A 83 -10.35 -8.44 -11.46
C ASP A 83 -11.76 -8.23 -12.03
N ASP A 84 -12.45 -7.18 -11.58
CA ASP A 84 -13.80 -6.84 -12.05
C ASP A 84 -13.81 -6.40 -13.52
N PHE A 85 -12.86 -5.57 -13.93
CA PHE A 85 -12.71 -5.18 -15.33
C PHE A 85 -12.50 -6.40 -16.22
N THR A 86 -11.57 -7.27 -15.82
CA THR A 86 -11.28 -8.52 -16.53
C THR A 86 -12.54 -9.40 -16.62
N ARG A 87 -13.29 -9.52 -15.52
CA ARG A 87 -14.57 -10.26 -15.49
C ARG A 87 -15.59 -9.66 -16.46
N LEU A 88 -15.78 -8.34 -16.43
CA LEU A 88 -16.72 -7.65 -17.32
C LEU A 88 -16.36 -7.83 -18.81
N MET A 89 -15.07 -7.79 -19.15
CA MET A 89 -14.60 -8.07 -20.51
C MET A 89 -14.91 -9.51 -20.92
N ARG A 90 -14.65 -10.47 -20.03
CA ARG A 90 -14.87 -11.90 -20.30
C ARG A 90 -16.34 -12.28 -20.44
N THR A 91 -17.24 -11.60 -19.73
CA THR A 91 -18.68 -11.84 -19.83
C THR A 91 -19.34 -11.05 -20.96
N GLY A 92 -18.61 -10.18 -21.67
CA GLY A 92 -19.18 -9.28 -22.67
C GLY A 92 -20.07 -8.19 -22.07
N ALA A 93 -19.93 -7.89 -20.78
CA ALA A 93 -20.67 -6.81 -20.10
C ALA A 93 -20.06 -5.42 -20.36
N LEU A 94 -18.90 -5.37 -21.03
CA LEU A 94 -18.31 -4.17 -21.62
C LEU A 94 -18.19 -4.37 -23.12
N ASP A 95 -18.86 -3.51 -23.88
CA ASP A 95 -18.77 -3.48 -25.33
C ASP A 95 -17.61 -2.60 -25.75
N GLY A 96 -16.62 -3.19 -26.44
CA GLY A 96 -15.52 -2.46 -27.04
C GLY A 96 -14.21 -3.25 -27.12
N GLU A 97 -13.27 -2.73 -27.89
CA GLU A 97 -11.96 -3.34 -28.07
C GLU A 97 -10.95 -2.73 -27.09
N ILE A 98 -10.15 -3.59 -26.47
CA ILE A 98 -9.08 -3.21 -25.54
C ILE A 98 -7.68 -3.32 -26.18
N GLY A 99 -7.64 -3.60 -27.49
CA GLY A 99 -6.44 -3.70 -28.34
C GLY A 99 -5.22 -4.30 -27.65
N ASP A 100 -4.17 -3.49 -27.50
CA ASP A 100 -2.86 -3.91 -26.97
C ASP A 100 -2.92 -4.33 -25.49
N ALA A 101 -3.99 -4.01 -24.77
CA ALA A 101 -4.21 -4.50 -23.42
C ALA A 101 -4.73 -5.95 -23.37
N ALA A 102 -5.26 -6.49 -24.47
CA ALA A 102 -5.87 -7.83 -24.49
C ALA A 102 -4.93 -8.94 -23.99
N PRO A 103 -3.64 -9.00 -24.37
CA PRO A 103 -2.72 -10.01 -23.83
C PRO A 103 -2.48 -9.87 -22.33
N ALA A 104 -2.49 -8.64 -21.79
CA ALA A 104 -2.31 -8.41 -20.36
C ALA A 104 -3.54 -8.85 -19.57
N VAL A 105 -4.74 -8.52 -20.06
CA VAL A 105 -6.02 -8.95 -19.48
C VAL A 105 -6.16 -10.47 -19.49
N GLU A 106 -5.77 -11.12 -20.60
CA GLU A 106 -5.82 -12.59 -20.71
C GLU A 106 -4.84 -13.26 -19.73
N ARG A 107 -3.60 -12.76 -19.62
CA ARG A 107 -2.61 -13.29 -18.64
C ARG A 107 -3.07 -13.11 -17.19
N PHE A 108 -3.66 -11.95 -16.87
CA PHE A 108 -4.19 -11.66 -15.54
C PHE A 108 -5.36 -12.58 -15.16
N TRP A 109 -6.19 -12.95 -16.15
CA TRP A 109 -7.27 -13.91 -15.99
C TRP A 109 -6.78 -15.35 -15.82
N GLN A 110 -5.78 -15.77 -16.59
CA GLN A 110 -5.24 -17.14 -16.58
C GLN A 110 -4.51 -17.45 -15.27
N SER A 111 -3.75 -16.49 -14.74
CA SER A 111 -3.00 -16.64 -13.48
C SER A 111 -3.85 -16.47 -12.22
N ARG A 112 -5.17 -16.22 -12.32
CA ARG A 112 -6.00 -15.86 -11.16
C ARG A 112 -6.02 -16.91 -10.05
N ASP A 113 -5.90 -18.19 -10.41
CA ASP A 113 -5.93 -19.31 -9.47
C ASP A 113 -4.52 -19.60 -8.87
N GLU A 114 -3.48 -18.94 -9.40
CA GLU A 114 -2.09 -19.01 -8.94
C GLU A 114 -1.70 -17.81 -8.05
N ARG A 115 -2.48 -16.72 -8.10
CA ARG A 115 -2.28 -15.49 -7.31
C ARG A 115 -2.97 -15.61 -5.95
N PRO A 116 -2.45 -14.95 -4.88
CA PRO A 116 -3.14 -14.85 -3.61
C PRO A 116 -4.51 -14.20 -3.81
N ASN A 117 -5.56 -14.88 -3.36
CA ASN A 117 -6.93 -14.38 -3.44
C ASN A 117 -7.17 -13.26 -2.42
N GLU A 118 -8.32 -12.57 -2.53
CA GLU A 118 -8.65 -11.44 -1.66
C GLU A 118 -8.61 -11.80 -0.17
N ALA A 119 -9.15 -12.96 0.21
CA ALA A 119 -9.16 -13.39 1.61
C ALA A 119 -7.75 -13.63 2.14
N GLU A 120 -6.87 -14.25 1.34
CA GLU A 120 -5.47 -14.47 1.70
C GLU A 120 -4.70 -13.14 1.86
N ARG A 121 -4.90 -12.20 0.94
CA ARG A 121 -4.28 -10.86 1.02
C ARG A 121 -4.77 -10.10 2.24
N LEU A 122 -6.08 -10.06 2.48
CA LEU A 122 -6.67 -9.37 3.63
C LEU A 122 -6.24 -10.01 4.95
N SER A 123 -6.20 -11.34 5.03
CA SER A 123 -5.70 -12.06 6.22
C SER A 123 -4.24 -11.69 6.52
N LEU A 124 -3.38 -11.64 5.49
CA LEU A 124 -2.00 -11.19 5.64
C LEU A 124 -1.92 -9.74 6.14
N PHE A 125 -2.65 -8.82 5.51
CA PHE A 125 -2.65 -7.40 5.92
C PHE A 125 -3.23 -7.19 7.31
N GLY A 126 -4.27 -7.94 7.70
CA GLY A 126 -4.84 -7.90 9.04
C GLY A 126 -3.84 -8.35 10.11
N ARG A 127 -3.08 -9.42 9.84
CA ARG A 127 -2.00 -9.90 10.70
C ARG A 127 -0.83 -8.94 10.83
N LEU A 128 -0.54 -8.16 9.78
CA LEU A 128 0.59 -7.23 9.78
C LEU A 128 0.23 -5.86 10.35
N PHE A 129 -0.91 -5.31 9.96
CA PHE A 129 -1.25 -3.89 10.14
C PHE A 129 -2.58 -3.66 10.85
N GLY A 130 -3.32 -4.72 11.18
CA GLY A 130 -4.65 -4.58 11.79
C GLY A 130 -5.73 -4.09 10.83
N ALA A 131 -5.47 -4.13 9.51
CA ALA A 131 -6.46 -3.76 8.49
C ALA A 131 -7.73 -4.63 8.64
N PRO A 132 -8.94 -4.07 8.40
CA PRO A 132 -10.19 -4.82 8.54
C PRO A 132 -10.15 -6.03 7.62
N THR A 133 -10.11 -7.22 8.23
CA THR A 133 -10.22 -8.49 7.54
C THR A 133 -11.68 -8.70 7.14
N GLY A 134 -11.92 -9.44 6.05
CA GLY A 134 -13.26 -9.92 5.71
C GLY A 134 -13.89 -10.74 6.86
N PRO A 135 -15.09 -11.31 6.66
CA PRO A 135 -15.83 -11.97 7.74
C PRO A 135 -14.99 -13.05 8.45
N GLU A 136 -14.65 -12.75 9.71
CA GLU A 136 -14.13 -13.59 10.80
C GLU A 136 -13.31 -14.84 10.42
N ASP A 137 -12.00 -14.66 10.21
CA ASP A 137 -11.03 -15.73 10.50
C ASP A 137 -10.65 -15.65 11.99
N ALA A 138 -11.30 -16.47 12.81
CA ALA A 138 -11.11 -16.56 14.26
C ALA A 138 -9.72 -17.08 14.71
N SER A 139 -8.82 -17.42 13.79
CA SER A 139 -7.56 -18.11 14.09
C SER A 139 -6.31 -17.21 14.09
N ALA A 140 -6.36 -16.03 13.45
CA ALA A 140 -5.25 -15.08 13.44
C ALA A 140 -5.73 -13.73 13.99
N ARG A 141 -5.26 -13.38 15.21
CA ARG A 141 -5.56 -12.06 15.78
C ARG A 141 -4.98 -10.98 14.86
N ALA A 142 -5.83 -10.05 14.44
CA ALA A 142 -5.40 -8.84 13.74
C ALA A 142 -4.41 -8.05 14.62
N ASN A 143 -3.39 -7.44 14.01
CA ASN A 143 -2.41 -6.63 14.70
C ASN A 143 -2.98 -5.23 15.01
N GLY A 144 -3.81 -5.15 16.05
CA GLY A 144 -4.47 -3.91 16.45
C GLY A 144 -3.53 -2.83 17.00
N GLU A 145 -2.28 -3.16 17.30
CA GLU A 145 -1.30 -2.22 17.89
C GLU A 145 -0.52 -1.44 16.83
N PHE A 146 -0.40 -1.97 15.61
CA PHE A 146 0.49 -1.44 14.58
C PHE A 146 0.24 0.05 14.27
N GLU A 147 -1.01 0.43 14.06
CA GLU A 147 -1.39 1.80 13.68
C GLU A 147 -1.02 2.82 14.77
N GLU A 148 -1.20 2.45 16.05
CA GLU A 148 -0.81 3.30 17.18
C GLU A 148 0.70 3.41 17.29
N LEU A 149 1.43 2.30 17.12
CA LEU A 149 2.89 2.30 17.16
C LEU A 149 3.49 3.11 16.00
N LEU A 150 2.93 3.01 14.79
CA LEU A 150 3.37 3.80 13.64
C LEU A 150 3.07 5.29 13.83
N LEU A 151 1.92 5.64 14.43
CA LEU A 151 1.61 7.02 14.80
C LEU A 151 2.61 7.56 15.84
N ASN A 152 2.90 6.79 16.88
CA ASN A 152 3.88 7.16 17.91
C ASN A 152 5.29 7.33 17.32
N LEU A 153 5.66 6.50 16.35
CA LEU A 153 6.91 6.65 15.60
C LEU A 153 6.94 7.95 14.80
N CYS A 154 5.89 8.25 14.02
CA CYS A 154 5.81 9.50 13.25
C CYS A 154 5.89 10.73 14.16
N ASP A 155 5.17 10.72 15.28
CA ASP A 155 5.23 11.78 16.30
C ASP A 155 6.63 11.93 16.91
N ALA A 156 7.29 10.82 17.23
CA ALA A 156 8.65 10.84 17.77
C ALA A 156 9.69 11.35 16.76
N ILE A 157 9.53 11.02 15.46
CA ILE A 157 10.38 11.53 14.37
C ILE A 157 10.23 13.06 14.27
N MET A 158 9.01 13.57 14.18
CA MET A 158 8.75 15.01 14.08
C MET A 158 9.32 15.77 15.29
N LYS A 159 9.08 15.27 16.50
CA LYS A 159 9.61 15.89 17.73
C LYS A 159 11.14 15.83 17.79
N ALA A 160 11.76 14.76 17.32
CA ALA A 160 13.22 14.64 17.30
C ALA A 160 13.86 15.63 16.32
N ALA A 161 13.24 15.83 15.15
CA ALA A 161 13.63 16.84 14.17
C ALA A 161 13.57 18.26 14.73
N ASP A 162 12.58 18.56 15.59
CA ASP A 162 12.43 19.85 16.26
C ASP A 162 13.35 20.04 17.49
N GLY A 163 14.38 19.20 17.65
CA GLY A 163 15.32 19.25 18.78
C GLY A 163 14.86 18.52 20.05
N GLY A 164 13.82 17.71 19.94
CA GLY A 164 13.33 16.84 21.02
C GLY A 164 14.20 15.60 21.27
N SER A 165 13.70 14.71 22.12
CA SER A 165 14.47 13.54 22.58
C SER A 165 14.64 12.49 21.48
N GLN A 166 15.88 12.35 21.01
CA GLN A 166 16.33 11.28 20.10
C GLN A 166 16.12 9.88 20.69
N GLY A 167 16.19 9.75 22.03
CA GLY A 167 15.93 8.49 22.72
C GLY A 167 14.47 8.01 22.59
N ARG A 168 13.50 8.93 22.49
CA ARG A 168 12.10 8.57 22.23
C ARG A 168 11.91 8.04 20.82
N ALA A 169 12.56 8.65 19.83
CA ALA A 169 12.55 8.16 18.45
C ALA A 169 13.16 6.75 18.34
N ARG A 170 14.29 6.51 19.03
CA ARG A 170 14.89 5.16 19.12
C ARG A 170 13.93 4.14 19.73
N GLN A 171 13.27 4.49 20.83
CA GLN A 171 12.32 3.58 21.48
C GLN A 171 11.13 3.26 20.57
N ALA A 172 10.58 4.26 19.86
CA ALA A 172 9.47 4.04 18.94
C ALA A 172 9.88 3.14 17.75
N VAL A 173 11.11 3.29 17.23
CA VAL A 173 11.69 2.38 16.23
C VAL A 173 11.72 0.94 16.74
N ILE A 174 12.22 0.72 17.96
CA ILE A 174 12.31 -0.61 18.56
C ILE A 174 10.91 -1.22 18.71
N GLN A 175 9.93 -0.47 19.21
CA GLN A 175 8.57 -0.96 19.39
C GLN A 175 7.91 -1.39 18.08
N VAL A 176 8.09 -0.62 17.00
CA VAL A 176 7.57 -1.01 15.68
C VAL A 176 8.29 -2.27 15.16
N ALA A 177 9.62 -2.35 15.30
CA ALA A 177 10.40 -3.51 14.86
C ALA A 177 10.04 -4.80 15.61
N GLU A 178 9.76 -4.71 16.92
CA GLU A 178 9.30 -5.82 17.74
C GLU A 178 7.88 -6.24 17.33
N ASN A 179 6.96 -5.29 17.14
CA ASN A 179 5.57 -5.57 16.78
C ASN A 179 5.45 -6.33 15.45
N VAL A 180 6.27 -5.98 14.46
CA VAL A 180 6.23 -6.64 13.13
C VAL A 180 7.06 -7.93 13.06
N SER A 181 7.88 -8.22 14.07
CA SER A 181 8.74 -9.42 14.11
C SER A 181 7.97 -10.74 14.00
N GLY A 182 6.85 -10.85 14.73
CA GLY A 182 6.02 -12.06 14.76
C GLY A 182 5.31 -12.37 13.44
N ALA A 183 5.23 -11.40 12.53
CA ALA A 183 4.63 -11.55 11.22
C ALA A 183 5.67 -11.79 10.11
N ALA A 184 6.97 -11.68 10.39
CA ALA A 184 8.03 -11.70 9.39
C ALA A 184 8.57 -13.11 9.05
N SER A 185 7.68 -14.05 8.69
CA SER A 185 8.08 -15.40 8.26
C SER A 185 8.45 -15.48 6.77
N GLY A 186 9.18 -16.51 6.34
CA GLY A 186 9.54 -16.72 4.92
C GLY A 186 8.33 -16.83 3.99
N MET A 187 7.18 -17.27 4.51
CA MET A 187 5.90 -17.30 3.77
C MET A 187 5.39 -15.88 3.45
N VAL A 188 5.63 -14.91 4.34
CA VAL A 188 5.24 -13.50 4.12
C VAL A 188 6.07 -12.87 3.01
N LEU A 189 7.37 -13.18 2.92
CA LEU A 189 8.21 -12.73 1.81
C LEU A 189 7.76 -13.28 0.45
N MET A 190 7.35 -14.55 0.42
CA MET A 190 6.80 -15.18 -0.80
C MET A 190 5.49 -14.51 -1.24
N LEU A 191 4.57 -14.30 -0.30
CA LEU A 191 3.29 -13.64 -0.58
C LEU A 191 3.48 -12.18 -1.01
N ALA A 192 4.41 -11.44 -0.40
CA ALA A 192 4.72 -10.07 -0.76
C ALA A 192 5.07 -9.91 -2.24
N ARG A 193 5.88 -10.84 -2.78
CA ARG A 193 6.25 -10.83 -4.20
C ARG A 193 5.05 -11.03 -5.12
N GLN A 194 4.21 -12.02 -4.81
CA GLN A 194 3.03 -12.30 -5.62
C GLN A 194 2.00 -11.16 -5.58
N ILE A 195 1.86 -10.51 -4.42
CA ILE A 195 0.98 -9.34 -4.26
C ILE A 195 1.49 -8.15 -5.06
N LEU A 196 2.78 -7.82 -4.99
CA LEU A 196 3.34 -6.71 -5.77
C LEU A 196 3.25 -6.99 -7.28
N ASP A 197 3.54 -8.21 -7.73
CA ASP A 197 3.37 -8.57 -9.14
C ASP A 197 1.91 -8.42 -9.59
N THR A 198 0.94 -8.83 -8.76
CA THR A 198 -0.49 -8.62 -9.03
C THR A 198 -0.84 -7.14 -9.12
N LEU A 199 -0.28 -6.29 -8.25
CA LEU A 199 -0.48 -4.84 -8.30
C LEU A 199 0.11 -4.23 -9.57
N SER A 200 1.34 -4.61 -9.95
CA SER A 200 2.00 -4.15 -11.18
C SER A 200 1.18 -4.53 -12.43
N GLN A 201 0.64 -5.75 -12.47
CA GLN A 201 -0.27 -6.16 -13.54
C GLN A 201 -1.58 -5.36 -13.55
N ALA A 202 -2.20 -5.14 -12.38
CA ALA A 202 -3.43 -4.35 -12.26
C ALA A 202 -3.22 -2.90 -12.74
N ILE A 203 -2.09 -2.29 -12.36
CA ILE A 203 -1.70 -0.94 -12.81
C ILE A 203 -1.51 -0.90 -14.33
N ALA A 204 -0.80 -1.89 -14.90
CA ALA A 204 -0.57 -1.96 -16.33
C ALA A 204 -1.88 -2.04 -17.12
N ILE A 205 -2.85 -2.84 -16.65
CA ILE A 205 -4.17 -2.96 -17.28
C ILE A 205 -4.95 -1.65 -17.14
N LEU A 206 -5.16 -1.16 -15.91
CA LEU A 206 -6.05 -0.03 -15.64
C LEU A 206 -5.50 1.31 -16.13
N ASN A 207 -4.18 1.43 -16.31
CA ASN A 207 -3.55 2.62 -16.87
C ASN A 207 -3.45 2.58 -18.41
N ASN A 208 -3.67 1.43 -19.05
CA ASN A 208 -3.62 1.32 -20.50
C ASN A 208 -4.58 2.33 -21.16
N GLY A 209 -4.12 3.03 -22.20
CA GLY A 209 -4.89 4.10 -22.85
C GLY A 209 -6.21 3.62 -23.46
N GLN A 210 -6.25 2.42 -24.05
CA GLN A 210 -7.47 1.85 -24.63
C GLN A 210 -8.45 1.41 -23.54
N VAL A 211 -7.95 0.81 -22.46
CA VAL A 211 -8.77 0.48 -21.28
C VAL A 211 -9.39 1.74 -20.66
N ARG A 212 -8.59 2.80 -20.48
CA ARG A 212 -9.09 4.09 -19.98
C ARG A 212 -10.11 4.71 -20.93
N THR A 213 -9.88 4.65 -22.24
CA THR A 213 -10.83 5.16 -23.25
C THR A 213 -12.17 4.41 -23.17
N LEU A 214 -12.14 3.08 -23.09
CA LEU A 214 -13.33 2.23 -22.94
C LEU A 214 -14.14 2.56 -21.68
N LEU A 215 -13.45 2.90 -20.58
CA LEU A 215 -14.07 3.27 -19.31
C LEU A 215 -14.44 4.77 -19.21
N HIS A 216 -14.18 5.56 -20.26
CA HIS A 216 -14.28 7.03 -20.24
C HIS A 216 -13.49 7.66 -19.07
N ALA A 217 -12.35 7.07 -18.74
CA ALA A 217 -11.46 7.46 -17.66
C ALA A 217 -10.30 8.32 -18.18
N ARG A 218 -9.92 9.36 -17.44
CA ARG A 218 -8.75 10.19 -17.77
C ARG A 218 -7.50 9.68 -17.07
N THR A 219 -7.65 9.15 -15.87
CA THR A 219 -6.57 8.59 -15.06
C THR A 219 -6.84 7.14 -14.68
N LEU A 220 -5.82 6.42 -14.18
CA LEU A 220 -5.99 5.09 -13.59
C LEU A 220 -7.05 5.10 -12.47
N TRP A 221 -7.07 6.13 -11.63
CA TRP A 221 -8.04 6.23 -10.54
C TRP A 221 -9.45 6.55 -11.02
N ASP A 222 -9.61 7.27 -12.13
CA ASP A 222 -10.91 7.41 -12.80
C ASP A 222 -11.41 6.06 -13.33
N ALA A 223 -10.50 5.19 -13.81
CA ALA A 223 -10.85 3.85 -14.28
C ALA A 223 -11.33 2.97 -13.11
N VAL A 224 -10.62 2.98 -11.97
CA VAL A 224 -11.05 2.32 -10.72
C VAL A 224 -12.44 2.82 -10.32
N GLY A 225 -12.66 4.15 -10.29
CA GLY A 225 -13.96 4.73 -9.95
C GLY A 225 -15.07 4.40 -10.96
N ALA A 226 -14.76 4.29 -12.25
CA ALA A 226 -15.71 3.88 -13.28
C ALA A 226 -16.18 2.43 -13.10
N ILE A 227 -15.27 1.54 -12.72
CA ILE A 227 -15.56 0.14 -12.42
C ILE A 227 -16.39 0.06 -11.13
N ASP A 228 -15.96 0.71 -10.05
CA ASP A 228 -16.70 0.73 -8.77
C ASP A 228 -18.15 1.21 -8.94
N ARG A 229 -18.40 2.22 -9.80
CA ARG A 229 -19.76 2.68 -10.13
C ARG A 229 -20.61 1.60 -10.81
N LYS A 230 -20.03 0.80 -11.71
CA LYS A 230 -20.75 -0.32 -12.36
C LYS A 230 -21.21 -1.37 -11.35
N PHE A 231 -20.41 -1.58 -10.30
CA PHE A 231 -20.73 -2.48 -9.19
C PHE A 231 -21.46 -1.80 -8.02
N ARG A 232 -21.86 -0.53 -8.16
CA ARG A 232 -22.55 0.28 -7.14
C ARG A 232 -21.81 0.35 -5.79
N ARG A 233 -20.47 0.35 -5.83
CA ARG A 233 -19.65 0.46 -4.61
C ARG A 233 -19.56 1.90 -4.13
N THR A 234 -19.37 2.05 -2.82
CA THR A 234 -19.11 3.36 -2.20
C THR A 234 -17.79 3.93 -2.74
N PRO A 235 -17.73 5.23 -3.08
CA PRO A 235 -16.49 5.88 -3.47
C PRO A 235 -15.41 5.74 -2.38
N ARG A 236 -14.20 5.39 -2.80
CA ARG A 236 -13.04 5.23 -1.90
C ARG A 236 -12.16 6.48 -1.95
N PRO A 237 -11.49 6.86 -0.84
CA PRO A 237 -10.55 7.99 -0.81
C PRO A 237 -9.19 7.59 -1.41
N THR A 238 -9.21 7.18 -2.68
CA THR A 238 -8.11 6.52 -3.38
C THR A 238 -6.77 7.27 -3.35
N LEU A 239 -6.78 8.60 -3.55
CA LEU A 239 -5.56 9.41 -3.53
C LEU A 239 -4.97 9.53 -2.12
N THR A 240 -5.82 9.70 -1.12
CA THR A 240 -5.42 9.75 0.29
C THR A 240 -4.84 8.40 0.73
N LEU A 241 -5.44 7.28 0.32
CA LEU A 241 -4.90 5.95 0.58
C LEU A 241 -3.53 5.74 -0.07
N LEU A 242 -3.35 6.15 -1.33
CA LEU A 242 -2.05 6.10 -2.01
C LEU A 242 -0.99 6.91 -1.26
N ARG A 243 -1.29 8.15 -0.89
CA ARG A 243 -0.32 9.03 -0.20
C ARG A 243 0.05 8.49 1.17
N ARG A 244 -0.94 8.06 1.95
CA ARG A 244 -0.73 7.37 3.23
C ARG A 244 0.16 6.13 3.06
N GLY A 245 -0.12 5.29 2.07
CA GLY A 245 0.69 4.12 1.77
C GLY A 245 2.14 4.43 1.45
N ARG A 246 2.37 5.44 0.60
CA ARG A 246 3.72 5.89 0.22
C ARG A 246 4.49 6.43 1.42
N ALA A 247 3.84 7.30 2.19
CA ALA A 247 4.42 7.92 3.37
C ALA A 247 4.80 6.86 4.43
N GLY A 248 3.89 5.91 4.70
CA GLY A 248 4.14 4.84 5.67
C GLY A 248 5.21 3.86 5.19
N MET A 249 5.23 3.51 3.90
CA MET A 249 6.32 2.73 3.31
C MET A 249 7.66 3.44 3.48
N ALA A 250 7.73 4.75 3.25
CA ALA A 250 8.96 5.52 3.41
C ALA A 250 9.44 5.55 4.87
N VAL A 251 8.53 5.72 5.84
CA VAL A 251 8.85 5.66 7.27
C VAL A 251 9.37 4.27 7.67
N LEU A 252 8.74 3.19 7.21
CA LEU A 252 9.19 1.82 7.49
C LEU A 252 10.51 1.49 6.79
N ALA A 253 10.72 1.97 5.57
CA ALA A 253 11.99 1.81 4.86
C ALA A 253 13.13 2.55 5.59
N TRP A 254 12.89 3.76 6.07
CA TRP A 254 13.83 4.50 6.91
C TRP A 254 14.11 3.74 8.23
N LEU A 255 13.09 3.16 8.86
CA LEU A 255 13.27 2.33 10.05
C LEU A 255 14.24 1.17 9.78
N ALA A 256 14.07 0.49 8.63
CA ALA A 256 14.93 -0.63 8.24
C ALA A 256 16.41 -0.24 8.10
N GLU A 257 16.72 1.01 7.75
CA GLU A 257 18.10 1.50 7.66
C GLU A 257 18.78 1.63 9.03
N HIS A 258 17.99 1.77 10.09
CA HIS A 258 18.48 2.09 11.43
C HIS A 258 18.35 0.94 12.43
N VAL A 259 17.42 0.00 12.21
CA VAL A 259 17.07 -1.05 13.18
C VAL A 259 18.29 -1.83 13.67
N ASP A 260 19.21 -2.19 12.78
CA ASP A 260 20.37 -3.02 13.12
C ASP A 260 21.39 -2.29 14.01
N THR A 261 21.45 -0.96 13.92
CA THR A 261 22.43 -0.14 14.65
C THR A 261 21.80 0.70 15.76
N ILE A 262 20.49 0.59 15.99
CA ILE A 262 19.72 1.53 16.81
C ILE A 262 20.19 1.63 18.27
N GLU A 263 20.73 0.55 18.82
CA GLU A 263 21.19 0.46 20.22
C GLU A 263 22.67 0.85 20.37
N THR A 264 23.47 0.71 19.31
CA THR A 264 24.92 0.91 19.34
C THR A 264 25.35 2.23 18.72
N ALA A 265 24.52 2.81 17.83
CA ALA A 265 24.77 4.08 17.19
C ALA A 265 24.62 5.23 18.18
N GLY A 266 25.73 5.88 18.52
CA GLY A 266 25.72 7.18 19.18
C GLY A 266 25.30 8.31 18.25
N GLY A 267 24.69 9.37 18.78
CA GLY A 267 24.33 10.58 18.02
C GLY A 267 22.83 10.75 17.77
N ALA A 268 22.49 11.76 16.97
CA ALA A 268 21.11 12.03 16.58
C ALA A 268 20.66 11.02 15.51
N LEU A 269 19.55 10.36 15.78
CA LEU A 269 18.91 9.40 14.88
C LEU A 269 18.17 10.11 13.74
N VAL A 270 17.50 11.22 14.07
CA VAL A 270 16.73 12.03 13.12
C VAL A 270 17.34 13.42 13.06
N GLN A 271 17.65 13.88 11.85
CA GLN A 271 18.05 15.24 11.55
C GLN A 271 16.87 16.06 11.03
N PRO A 272 16.86 17.40 11.23
CA PRO A 272 15.75 18.25 10.81
C PRO A 272 15.41 18.19 9.30
N ASN A 273 16.40 17.89 8.46
CA ASN A 273 16.24 17.85 7.00
C ASN A 273 16.12 16.42 6.45
N ASP A 274 15.92 15.42 7.31
CA ASP A 274 15.76 14.05 6.84
C ASP A 274 14.42 13.90 6.11
N PRO A 275 14.39 13.29 4.90
CA PRO A 275 13.14 13.09 4.15
C PRO A 275 12.05 12.28 4.88
N VAL A 276 12.45 11.53 5.92
CA VAL A 276 11.51 10.79 6.78
C VAL A 276 10.60 11.74 7.57
N VAL A 277 11.04 12.96 7.87
CA VAL A 277 10.22 13.95 8.60
C VAL A 277 9.01 14.34 7.77
N ASP A 278 9.21 14.68 6.49
CA ASP A 278 8.10 14.97 5.56
C ASP A 278 7.18 13.76 5.39
N SER A 279 7.75 12.56 5.32
CA SER A 279 6.97 11.31 5.22
C SER A 279 6.14 11.05 6.48
N ALA A 280 6.66 11.35 7.67
CA ALA A 280 5.93 11.23 8.93
C ALA A 280 4.75 12.22 8.98
N VAL A 281 4.97 13.47 8.56
CA VAL A 281 3.91 14.49 8.45
C VAL A 281 2.82 14.05 7.49
N ASP A 282 3.18 13.68 6.26
CA ASP A 282 2.24 13.23 5.22
C ASP A 282 1.41 12.03 5.69
N TRP A 283 2.05 11.07 6.38
CA TRP A 283 1.35 9.89 6.89
C TRP A 283 0.28 10.26 7.93
N VAL A 284 0.62 11.15 8.88
CA VAL A 284 -0.31 11.61 9.91
C VAL A 284 -1.46 12.40 9.29
N ASP A 285 -1.16 13.33 8.38
CA ASP A 285 -2.17 14.18 7.74
C ASP A 285 -3.18 13.38 6.92
N GLU A 286 -2.70 12.41 6.12
CA GLU A 286 -3.59 11.55 5.34
C GLU A 286 -4.38 10.58 6.24
N THR A 287 -3.80 10.10 7.35
CA THR A 287 -4.53 9.30 8.35
C THR A 287 -5.68 10.11 8.96
N LEU A 288 -5.43 11.36 9.36
CA LEU A 288 -6.46 12.26 9.89
C LEU A 288 -7.51 12.62 8.82
N SER A 289 -7.12 12.72 7.55
CA SER A 289 -8.04 12.94 6.42
C SER A 289 -9.04 11.78 6.27
N ILE A 290 -8.56 10.53 6.34
CA ILE A 290 -9.41 9.33 6.29
C ILE A 290 -10.43 9.32 7.43
N VAL A 291 -9.96 9.54 8.67
CA VAL A 291 -10.84 9.52 9.86
C VAL A 291 -11.91 10.61 9.78
N ARG A 292 -11.55 11.82 9.34
CA ARG A 292 -12.52 12.91 9.12
C ARG A 292 -13.54 12.57 8.03
N GLY A 293 -13.09 11.96 6.93
CA GLY A 293 -13.96 11.52 5.84
C GLY A 293 -14.96 10.44 6.27
N GLN A 294 -14.55 9.50 7.14
CA GLN A 294 -15.43 8.47 7.69
C GLN A 294 -16.49 9.04 8.63
N ASN A 295 -16.09 9.97 9.51
CA ASN A 295 -17.02 10.62 10.45
C ASN A 295 -18.02 11.56 9.75
N GLY A 296 -17.63 12.19 8.64
CA GLY A 296 -18.53 13.03 7.83
C GLY A 296 -19.52 12.26 6.96
N ALA A 297 -19.31 10.94 6.76
CA ALA A 297 -20.18 10.06 5.99
C ALA A 297 -21.23 9.34 6.85
N ALA A 298 -21.20 9.49 8.18
CA ALA A 298 -22.27 9.00 9.04
C ALA A 298 -23.55 9.80 8.73
N PRO A 299 -24.69 9.15 8.40
CA PRO A 299 -25.96 9.87 8.31
C PRO A 299 -26.21 10.56 9.67
N PRO A 300 -26.83 11.76 9.69
CA PRO A 300 -27.23 12.37 10.95
C PRO A 300 -28.07 11.33 11.69
N SER A 301 -27.60 10.93 12.87
CA SER A 301 -28.33 10.01 13.71
C SER A 301 -29.75 10.55 13.83
N ALA A 302 -30.73 9.75 13.41
CA ALA A 302 -32.11 10.05 13.66
C ALA A 302 -32.23 10.29 15.16
N SER A 303 -32.46 11.55 15.51
CA SER A 303 -32.77 11.99 16.85
C SER A 303 -33.91 11.11 17.34
N TRP A 304 -33.62 10.25 18.31
CA TRP A 304 -34.60 9.39 18.98
C TRP A 304 -35.65 10.20 19.78
N ARG A 305 -35.69 11.54 19.62
CA ARG A 305 -36.66 12.44 20.25
C ARG A 305 -37.92 12.72 19.42
N ASP A 306 -38.05 12.18 18.20
CA ASP A 306 -39.24 12.43 17.35
C ASP A 306 -40.21 11.24 17.23
N LEU A 307 -40.16 10.27 18.15
CA LEU A 307 -41.22 9.28 18.32
C LEU A 307 -41.98 9.50 19.64
N GLY A 308 -42.83 10.53 19.62
CA GLY A 308 -44.19 10.53 20.15
C GLY A 308 -44.43 10.20 21.63
N ASN A 309 -44.82 11.24 22.37
CA ASN A 309 -46.12 11.25 23.06
C ASN A 309 -47.20 11.64 22.03
#